data_AF-A0AAW2X167-F1
#
_entry.id   AF-A0AAW2X167-F1
#
_cell.length_a   1.000
_cell.length_b   1.000
_cell.length_c   1.000
_cell.angle_alpha   90.00
_cell.angle_beta   90.00
_cell.angle_gamma   90.00
#
_symmetry.space_group_name_H-M   'P 1'
#
loop_
_entity.id
_entity.type
_entity.pdbx_description
1 polymer ?
#
loop_
_entity_poly.entity_id
_entity_poly.type
_entity_poly.pdbx_seq_one_letter_code
_entity_poly.pdbx_strand_id
1 'polypeptide(L)'
;MAVQCGISTKTGGKWRMCIDFRDLNKACPKDFYPLPRIDQLVDSTSGCELLSMMDASQGYHQIMLAPEDRKKVSFITSEGTFCYVAMPFGLKNAGATYQRLVDRIFHPQIGRNVEVYVDDMLVKSKKAADHARTWKRPSQF
;
A
#
# COMPACT_ATOMS: atom_id res chain seq x y z
N MET A 1 -6.86 14.61 18.81
CA MET A 1 -7.46 15.64 17.93
C MET A 1 -8.24 14.90 16.88
N ALA A 2 -9.55 15.12 16.80
CA ALA A 2 -10.40 14.51 15.77
C ALA A 2 -10.74 15.56 14.72
N VAL A 3 -10.76 15.16 13.44
CA VAL A 3 -10.97 16.08 12.31
C VAL A 3 -12.32 15.81 11.66
N GLN A 4 -13.00 16.86 11.19
CA GLN A 4 -14.27 16.70 10.47
C GLN A 4 -14.09 15.85 9.21
N CYS A 5 -15.00 14.90 8.97
CA CYS A 5 -14.98 14.15 7.72
C CYS A 5 -15.43 15.00 6.54
N GLY A 6 -14.63 15.00 5.47
CA GLY A 6 -14.99 15.56 4.18
C GLY A 6 -15.51 14.49 3.21
N ILE A 7 -16.26 14.92 2.20
CA ILE A 7 -16.73 14.06 1.10
C ILE A 7 -16.16 14.60 -0.21
N SER A 8 -15.57 13.72 -1.02
CA SER A 8 -15.09 14.02 -2.37
C SER A 8 -15.78 13.12 -3.40
N THR A 9 -15.91 13.60 -4.64
CA THR A 9 -16.38 12.80 -5.77
C THR A 9 -15.20 12.18 -6.50
N LYS A 10 -15.33 10.91 -6.88
CA LYS A 10 -14.46 10.27 -7.87
C LYS A 10 -14.98 10.50 -9.28
N THR A 11 -14.09 10.36 -10.25
CA THR A 11 -14.47 10.11 -11.65
C THR A 11 -15.44 8.94 -11.70
N GLY A 12 -16.61 9.13 -12.31
CA GLY A 12 -17.72 8.17 -12.29
C GLY A 12 -18.75 8.39 -11.17
N GLY A 13 -18.71 9.53 -10.45
CA GLY A 13 -19.79 9.97 -9.55
C GLY A 13 -19.85 9.29 -8.18
N LYS A 14 -18.94 8.34 -7.90
CA LYS A 14 -18.87 7.66 -6.60
C LYS A 14 -18.29 8.60 -5.53
N TRP A 15 -18.95 8.67 -4.38
CA TRP A 15 -18.46 9.42 -3.23
C TRP A 15 -17.32 8.69 -2.50
N ARG A 16 -16.38 9.46 -1.94
CA ARG A 16 -15.28 9.00 -1.10
C ARG A 16 -15.16 9.89 0.14
N MET A 17 -15.16 9.26 1.31
CA MET A 17 -14.83 9.95 2.55
C MET A 17 -13.34 10.30 2.58
N CYS A 18 -13.03 11.55 2.92
CA CYS A 18 -11.67 12.07 3.03
C CYS A 18 -11.50 12.73 4.39
N ILE A 19 -10.55 12.24 5.17
CA ILE A 19 -10.16 12.85 6.44
C ILE A 19 -8.88 13.64 6.21
N ASP A 20 -8.85 14.88 6.68
CA ASP A 20 -7.69 15.74 6.56
C ASP A 20 -6.67 15.43 7.67
N PHE A 21 -5.69 14.58 7.35
CA PHE A 21 -4.61 14.22 8.27
C PHE A 21 -3.40 15.17 8.20
N ARG A 22 -3.49 16.36 7.59
CA ARG A 22 -2.32 17.25 7.42
C ARG A 22 -1.59 17.56 8.72
N ASP A 23 -2.32 17.92 9.78
CA ASP A 23 -1.69 18.29 11.05
C ASP A 23 -1.19 17.07 11.83
N LEU A 24 -1.93 15.96 11.79
CA LEU A 24 -1.45 14.67 12.31
C LEU A 24 -0.14 14.26 11.62
N ASN A 25 -0.08 14.40 10.30
CA ASN A 25 1.09 14.10 9.50
C ASN A 25 2.26 15.01 9.85
N LYS A 26 2.04 16.31 10.07
CA LYS A 26 3.11 17.24 10.51
C LYS A 26 3.71 16.83 11.85
N ALA A 27 2.89 16.42 12.81
CA ALA A 27 3.32 15.99 14.13
C ALA A 27 3.97 14.60 14.13
N CYS A 28 3.65 13.75 13.14
CA CYS A 28 4.18 12.41 13.04
C CYS A 28 5.62 12.41 12.49
N PRO A 29 6.59 11.79 13.19
CA PRO A 29 7.91 11.51 12.65
C PRO A 29 7.81 10.73 11.34
N LYS A 30 8.63 11.10 10.35
CA LYS A 30 8.66 10.41 9.06
C LYS A 30 9.36 9.07 9.20
N ASP A 31 8.74 7.99 8.72
CA ASP A 31 9.43 6.71 8.51
C ASP A 31 10.25 6.80 7.22
N PHE A 32 11.55 6.54 7.33
CA PHE A 32 12.51 6.55 6.22
C PHE A 32 12.77 5.13 5.68
N TYR A 33 11.79 4.23 5.78
CA TYR A 33 11.88 2.92 5.16
C TYR A 33 12.27 3.04 3.68
N PRO A 34 13.31 2.32 3.23
CA PRO A 34 13.84 2.49 1.89
C PRO A 34 12.79 2.01 0.87
N LEU A 35 12.46 2.89 -0.08
CA LEU A 35 11.68 2.50 -1.25
C LEU A 35 12.66 2.10 -2.38
N PRO A 36 12.33 1.07 -3.17
CA PRO A 36 13.15 0.68 -4.31
C PRO A 36 13.24 1.82 -5.34
N ARG A 37 14.39 1.90 -6.03
CA ARG A 37 14.58 2.89 -7.10
C ARG A 37 13.84 2.42 -8.34
N ILE A 38 12.97 3.27 -8.88
CA ILE A 38 12.13 2.95 -10.05
C ILE A 38 13.01 2.50 -11.23
N ASP A 39 14.13 3.18 -11.49
CA ASP A 39 15.05 2.82 -12.58
C ASP A 39 15.54 1.37 -12.46
N GLN A 40 15.87 0.92 -11.23
CA GLN A 40 16.31 -0.45 -11.00
C GLN A 40 15.18 -1.45 -11.22
N LEU A 41 13.96 -1.11 -10.80
CA LEU A 41 12.80 -1.96 -11.05
C LEU A 41 12.55 -2.13 -12.54
N VAL A 42 12.64 -1.05 -13.32
CA VAL A 42 12.49 -1.06 -14.78
C VAL A 42 13.60 -1.88 -15.44
N ASP A 43 14.86 -1.62 -15.09
CA ASP A 43 16.02 -2.35 -15.63
C ASP A 43 15.90 -3.85 -15.37
N SER A 44 15.37 -4.22 -14.21
CA SER A 44 15.16 -5.62 -13.80
C SER A 44 14.18 -6.39 -14.69
N THR A 45 13.36 -5.68 -15.49
CA THR A 45 12.41 -6.28 -16.43
C THR A 45 13.02 -6.59 -17.79
N SER A 46 14.22 -6.08 -18.07
CA SER A 46 14.90 -6.28 -19.34
C SER A 46 15.11 -7.78 -19.64
N GLY A 47 14.78 -8.19 -20.87
CA GLY A 47 14.85 -9.58 -21.30
C GLY A 47 13.74 -10.50 -20.75
N CYS A 48 12.72 -9.94 -20.08
CA CYS A 48 11.51 -10.69 -19.74
C CYS A 48 10.56 -10.76 -20.94
N GLU A 49 10.16 -11.97 -21.33
CA GLU A 49 9.15 -12.18 -22.39
C GLU A 49 7.73 -11.82 -21.91
N LEU A 50 7.45 -11.90 -20.59
CA LEU A 50 6.12 -11.59 -20.05
C LEU A 50 6.17 -10.92 -18.68
N LEU A 51 5.32 -9.90 -18.53
CA LEU A 51 5.11 -9.11 -17.32
C LEU A 51 3.62 -9.12 -16.96
N SER A 52 3.31 -9.27 -15.68
CA SER A 52 1.96 -9.13 -15.15
C SER A 52 1.96 -8.14 -13.99
N MET A 53 1.13 -7.11 -14.08
CA MET A 53 0.96 -6.12 -13.01
C MET A 53 -0.21 -6.50 -12.12
N MET A 54 -0.03 -6.31 -10.82
CA MET A 54 -1.07 -6.40 -9.81
C MET A 54 -1.14 -5.08 -9.05
N ASP A 55 -2.36 -4.62 -8.82
CA ASP A 55 -2.65 -3.51 -7.92
C ASP A 55 -3.35 -4.07 -6.68
N ALA A 56 -2.76 -3.82 -5.51
CA ALA A 56 -3.41 -4.12 -4.24
C ALA A 56 -4.42 -3.02 -3.87
N SER A 57 -5.51 -2.95 -4.63
CA SER A 57 -6.53 -1.93 -4.42
C SER A 57 -7.04 -1.92 -2.97
N GLN A 58 -7.01 -0.74 -2.33
CA GLN A 58 -7.34 -0.56 -0.91
C GLN A 58 -6.45 -1.37 0.06
N GLY A 59 -5.22 -1.70 -0.33
CA GLY A 59 -4.27 -2.46 0.47
C GLY A 59 -4.04 -1.90 1.87
N TYR A 60 -4.02 -0.57 2.03
CA TYR A 60 -3.87 0.05 3.35
C TYR A 60 -4.98 -0.33 4.33
N HIS A 61 -6.23 -0.47 3.86
CA HIS A 61 -7.35 -0.86 4.72
C HIS A 61 -7.26 -2.31 5.24
N GLN A 62 -6.29 -3.09 4.77
CA GLN A 62 -6.01 -4.44 5.27
C GLN A 62 -4.96 -4.44 6.40
N ILE A 63 -4.29 -3.31 6.63
CA ILE A 63 -3.27 -3.18 7.69
C ILE A 63 -3.92 -2.61 8.95
N MET A 64 -3.91 -3.40 10.02
CA MET A 64 -4.47 -3.00 11.31
C MET A 64 -3.60 -1.93 11.97
N LEU A 65 -4.24 -0.88 12.50
CA LEU A 65 -3.57 0.11 13.33
C LEU A 65 -3.29 -0.46 14.72
N ALA A 66 -2.13 -0.10 15.27
CA ALA A 66 -1.80 -0.34 16.68
C ALA A 66 -2.91 0.25 17.57
N PRO A 67 -3.42 -0.48 18.58
CA PRO A 67 -4.53 -0.03 19.42
C PRO A 67 -4.36 1.39 20.01
N GLU A 68 -3.13 1.73 20.40
CA GLU A 68 -2.72 3.03 20.94
C GLU A 68 -2.77 4.18 19.90
N ASP A 69 -2.67 3.86 18.62
CA ASP A 69 -2.67 4.84 17.53
C ASP A 69 -4.07 5.10 16.98
N ARG A 70 -5.03 4.18 17.18
CA ARG A 70 -6.41 4.33 16.64
C ARG A 70 -7.05 5.66 17.01
N LYS A 71 -6.91 6.09 18.28
CA LYS A 71 -7.45 7.39 18.75
C LYS A 71 -6.83 8.60 18.05
N LYS A 72 -5.59 8.49 17.57
CA LYS A 72 -4.90 9.57 16.81
C LYS A 72 -5.49 9.75 15.42
N VAL A 73 -6.13 8.70 14.90
CA VAL A 73 -6.77 8.64 13.59
C VAL A 73 -8.30 8.73 13.73
N SER A 74 -8.76 9.64 14.59
CA SER A 74 -10.18 9.89 14.85
C SER A 74 -10.76 10.97 13.94
N PHE A 75 -12.04 10.83 13.63
CA PHE A 75 -12.78 11.77 12.80
C PHE A 75 -14.19 11.99 13.35
N ILE A 76 -14.77 13.15 13.02
CA ILE A 76 -16.09 13.58 13.46
C ILE A 76 -17.06 13.49 12.29
N THR A 77 -18.22 12.87 12.53
CA THR A 77 -19.40 12.87 11.67
C THR A 77 -20.56 13.55 12.39
N SER A 78 -21.70 13.72 11.72
CA SER A 78 -22.93 14.20 12.36
C SER A 78 -23.47 13.27 13.45
N GLU A 79 -23.06 12.00 13.44
CA GLU A 79 -23.54 10.97 14.38
C GLU A 79 -22.58 10.75 15.56
N GLY A 80 -21.37 11.31 15.50
CA GLY A 80 -20.42 11.22 16.61
C GLY A 80 -18.97 11.20 16.18
N THR A 81 -18.12 10.80 17.11
CA THR A 81 -16.68 10.66 16.88
C THR A 81 -16.33 9.19 16.70
N PHE A 82 -15.69 8.89 15.57
CA PHE A 82 -15.24 7.56 15.21
C PHE A 82 -13.72 7.53 15.10
N CYS A 83 -13.14 6.33 15.09
CA CYS A 83 -11.73 6.14 14.81
C CYS A 83 -11.51 4.97 13.87
N TYR A 84 -10.45 5.08 13.06
CA TYR A 84 -10.05 3.98 12.20
C TYR A 84 -9.42 2.85 13.00
N VAL A 85 -9.79 1.61 12.64
CA VAL A 85 -9.19 0.38 13.18
C VAL A 85 -8.11 -0.17 12.24
N ALA A 86 -8.27 0.05 10.94
CA ALA A 86 -7.28 -0.23 9.91
C ALA A 86 -6.77 1.07 9.28
N MET A 87 -5.59 1.03 8.69
CA MET A 87 -4.85 2.21 8.23
C MET A 87 -5.60 2.94 7.11
N PRO A 88 -6.07 4.19 7.33
CA PRO A 88 -6.75 4.94 6.27
C PRO A 88 -5.77 5.55 5.28
N PHE A 89 -6.30 5.93 4.13
CA PHE A 89 -5.60 6.79 3.18
C PHE A 89 -5.24 8.14 3.79
N GLY A 90 -4.13 8.72 3.32
CA GLY A 90 -3.71 10.07 3.68
C GLY A 90 -2.76 10.15 4.86
N LEU A 91 -2.40 9.03 5.51
CA LEU A 91 -1.34 9.01 6.52
C LEU A 91 0.05 9.05 5.87
N LYS A 92 0.95 9.88 6.40
CA LYS A 92 2.30 10.12 5.88
C LYS A 92 3.12 8.83 5.74
N ASN A 93 3.01 7.92 6.71
CA ASN A 93 3.82 6.70 6.77
C ASN A 93 3.11 5.47 6.19
N ALA A 94 1.92 5.62 5.59
CA ALA A 94 1.16 4.48 5.07
C ALA A 94 1.95 3.67 4.04
N GLY A 95 2.59 4.36 3.08
CA GLY A 95 3.39 3.70 2.05
C GLY A 95 4.62 2.96 2.61
N ALA A 96 5.29 3.51 3.63
CA ALA A 96 6.42 2.87 4.28
C ALA A 96 6.00 1.59 5.04
N THR A 97 4.88 1.65 5.77
CA THR A 97 4.29 0.49 6.43
C THR A 97 3.90 -0.58 5.41
N TYR A 98 3.27 -0.16 4.31
CA TYR A 98 2.83 -1.09 3.26
C TYR A 98 4.02 -1.75 2.56
N GLN A 99 5.04 -0.97 2.15
CA GLN A 99 6.27 -1.50 1.56
C GLN A 99 6.94 -2.52 2.50
N ARG A 100 7.06 -2.22 3.78
CA ARG A 100 7.66 -3.15 4.76
C ARG A 100 6.89 -4.47 4.88
N LEU A 101 5.56 -4.42 4.76
CA LEU A 101 4.72 -5.60 4.78
C LEU A 101 4.94 -6.47 3.53
N VAL A 102 4.86 -5.87 2.34
CA VAL A 102 5.03 -6.61 1.08
C VAL A 102 6.45 -7.12 0.91
N ASP A 103 7.46 -6.37 1.35
CA ASP A 103 8.85 -6.82 1.38
C ASP A 103 9.01 -8.08 2.23
N ARG A 104 8.29 -8.17 3.35
CA ARG A 104 8.29 -9.36 4.20
C ARG A 104 7.56 -10.54 3.57
N ILE A 105 6.41 -10.31 2.93
CA ILE A 105 5.60 -11.35 2.29
C ILE A 105 6.33 -11.95 1.08
N PHE A 106 6.96 -11.09 0.26
CA PHE A 106 7.61 -11.48 -1.00
C PHE A 106 9.13 -11.52 -0.91
N HIS A 107 9.72 -11.49 0.28
CA HIS A 107 11.17 -11.48 0.49
C HIS A 107 11.93 -12.49 -0.40
N PRO A 108 11.53 -13.77 -0.54
CA PRO A 108 12.26 -14.71 -1.38
C PRO A 108 12.00 -14.56 -2.89
N GLN A 109 11.04 -13.74 -3.32
CA GLN A 109 10.67 -13.51 -4.72
C GLN A 109 11.14 -12.15 -5.25
N ILE A 110 11.31 -11.15 -4.39
CA ILE A 110 11.74 -9.79 -4.75
C ILE A 110 13.09 -9.83 -5.49
N GLY A 111 13.21 -9.07 -6.57
CA GLY A 111 14.38 -9.04 -7.46
C GLY A 111 14.45 -10.23 -8.43
N ARG A 112 13.94 -11.41 -8.03
CA ARG A 112 13.99 -12.64 -8.83
C ARG A 112 12.87 -12.68 -9.88
N ASN A 113 11.63 -12.68 -9.40
CA ASN A 113 10.45 -12.83 -10.24
C ASN A 113 9.28 -11.93 -9.84
N VAL A 114 9.43 -11.20 -8.73
CA VAL A 114 8.51 -10.17 -8.27
C VAL A 114 9.30 -8.88 -8.07
N GLU A 115 8.72 -7.74 -8.45
CA GLU A 115 9.15 -6.41 -8.03
C GLU A 115 7.96 -5.73 -7.35
N VAL A 116 8.22 -4.94 -6.31
CA VAL A 116 7.14 -4.28 -5.56
C VAL A 116 7.49 -2.82 -5.32
N TYR A 117 6.53 -1.93 -5.59
CA TYR A 117 6.60 -0.51 -5.28
C TYR A 117 5.28 -0.08 -4.63
N VAL A 118 5.28 0.03 -3.31
CA VAL A 118 4.09 0.31 -2.50
C VAL A 118 2.95 -0.64 -2.90
N ASP A 119 1.84 -0.14 -3.45
CA ASP A 119 0.66 -0.93 -3.81
C ASP A 119 0.77 -1.64 -5.17
N ASP A 120 1.77 -1.26 -5.97
CA ASP A 120 2.00 -1.81 -7.31
C ASP A 120 3.00 -2.97 -7.24
N MET A 121 2.59 -4.15 -7.71
CA MET A 121 3.43 -5.34 -7.78
C MET A 121 3.56 -5.81 -9.23
N LEU A 122 4.75 -6.22 -9.61
CA LEU A 122 5.07 -6.71 -10.93
C LEU A 122 5.61 -8.14 -10.83
N VAL A 123 4.97 -9.07 -11.54
CA VAL A 123 5.50 -10.44 -11.72
C VAL A 123 6.14 -10.52 -13.09
N LYS A 124 7.37 -11.00 -13.15
CA LYS A 124 8.16 -11.07 -14.39
C LYS A 124 8.70 -12.47 -14.64
N SER A 125 8.75 -12.88 -15.91
CA SER A 125 9.39 -14.13 -16.33
C SER A 125 10.20 -13.93 -17.61
N LYS A 126 11.40 -14.55 -17.63
CA LYS A 126 12.27 -14.56 -18.83
C LYS A 126 11.63 -15.27 -20.01
N LYS A 127 10.89 -16.36 -19.74
CA LYS A 127 10.16 -17.15 -20.73
C LYS A 127 8.66 -17.03 -20.49
N ALA A 128 7.87 -16.88 -21.55
CA ALA A 128 6.40 -16.83 -21.43
C ALA A 128 5.84 -18.15 -20.85
N ALA A 129 6.39 -19.30 -21.26
CA ALA A 129 5.97 -20.62 -20.80
C ALA A 129 6.15 -20.85 -19.28
N ASP A 130 7.09 -20.14 -18.66
CA ASP A 130 7.36 -20.22 -17.22
C ASP A 130 6.44 -19.34 -16.37
N HIS A 131 5.75 -18.39 -16.99
CA HIS A 131 5.04 -17.34 -16.26
C HIS A 131 3.95 -17.90 -15.34
N ALA A 132 3.18 -18.90 -15.79
CA ALA A 132 2.17 -19.53 -14.92
C ALA A 132 2.78 -20.20 -13.68
N ARG A 133 4.05 -20.65 -13.76
CA ARG A 133 4.77 -21.26 -12.63
C ARG A 133 5.30 -20.21 -11.66
N THR A 134 5.63 -19.00 -12.12
CA THR A 134 6.10 -17.92 -11.23
C THR A 134 5.03 -17.50 -10.22
N TRP A 135 3.76 -17.70 -10.57
CA TRP A 135 2.60 -17.53 -9.68
C TRP A 135 2.44 -18.66 -8.66
N LYS A 136 2.85 -19.89 -9.00
CA LYS A 136 2.66 -21.08 -8.16
C LYS A 136 3.78 -21.21 -7.13
N ARG A 137 3.74 -20.35 -6.11
CA ARG A 137 4.09 -20.63 -4.69
C ARG A 137 4.11 -19.34 -3.88
N PRO A 138 3.05 -19.13 -3.08
CA PRO A 138 3.19 -18.66 -1.71
C PRO A 138 2.66 -19.78 -0.79
N SER A 139 3.52 -20.76 -0.47
CA SER A 139 3.22 -21.80 0.52
C SER A 139 3.23 -21.30 1.97
N GLN A 140 3.00 -20.00 2.19
CA GLN A 140 2.93 -19.35 3.50
C GLN A 140 2.02 -18.11 3.38
N PHE A 141 0.71 -18.36 3.31
CA PHE A 141 -0.28 -17.44 3.85
C PHE A 141 -0.98 -18.17 5.01
#